data_AF-A0A1V5MS95-F1
#
_entry.id   AF-A0A1V5MS95-F1
#
_cell.length_a   1.000
_cell.length_b   1.000
_cell.length_c   1.000
_cell.angle_alpha   90.00
_cell.angle_beta   90.00
_cell.angle_gamma   90.00
#
_symmetry.space_group_name_H-M   'P 1'
#
loop_
_entity.id
_entity.type
_entity.pdbx_description
1 polymer ?
#
loop_
_entity_poly.entity_id
_entity_poly.type
_entity_poly.pdbx_seq_one_letter_code
_entity_poly.pdbx_strand_id
1 'polypeptide(L)'
;MRRCTTDSAYWESQLPVLQLAEASIAEPAADGIGDRITDFFRAWMDLNNSPQDAGVKAAVAQAGDSLASLVSYTYNQLGDVRDSIAVIDPVASAVTGGRISGQVAEVNDLLAQIHNLTGSIKKVYDAGQQPNDLLDKRDMLLEKLSQYGLVNVTFETASGKPTGGMSQFTFLGMDVKQAGTSLDLTTNGTEISLKINGGTDDGMSINLTENAFNTALGGSLLGLERARRSVEDYMLKLDDLGANMSDMIAGTGVAAGGFFTGALPDGNFAVNSALLQNPTLIDGARAGDVAALRDVRIDPPGKPYTFEQYYALLVTLVGGAVKVAGDTAGNQTAIKEQIISLRDSASGVSTEEEMTRMIQYQYAFQSSARLVTVLDGMLDIVINRLVS
;
A
#
# COMPACT_ATOMS: atom_id res chain seq x y z
N MET A 1 13.52 17.88 7.03
CA MET A 1 13.41 17.29 5.68
C MET A 1 13.14 15.79 5.75
N ARG A 2 14.16 14.92 5.90
CA ARG A 2 13.97 13.45 5.85
C ARG A 2 12.83 12.92 6.71
N ARG A 3 12.70 13.38 7.97
CA ARG A 3 11.59 13.00 8.85
C ARG A 3 10.21 13.31 8.25
N CYS A 4 10.03 14.51 7.72
CA CYS A 4 8.77 14.90 7.09
C CYS A 4 8.51 14.10 5.81
N THR A 5 9.55 13.79 5.02
CA THR A 5 9.45 12.88 3.87
C THR A 5 8.98 11.48 4.29
N THR A 6 9.53 10.93 5.37
CA THR A 6 9.11 9.65 5.96
C THR A 6 7.64 9.68 6.42
N ASP A 7 7.23 10.74 7.10
CA ASP A 7 5.86 10.90 7.61
C ASP A 7 4.84 11.06 6.46
N SER A 8 5.16 11.86 5.44
CA SER A 8 4.33 12.04 4.24
C SER A 8 4.15 10.73 3.49
N ALA A 9 5.25 10.03 3.21
CA ALA A 9 5.23 8.79 2.43
C ALA A 9 4.44 7.67 3.10
N TYR A 10 4.38 7.66 4.45
CA TYR A 10 3.57 6.70 5.21
C TYR A 10 2.07 6.85 4.92
N TRP A 11 1.54 8.07 4.86
CA TRP A 11 0.11 8.31 4.61
C TRP A 11 -0.24 8.30 3.13
N GLU A 12 0.63 8.88 2.29
CA GLU A 12 0.45 8.89 0.84
C GLU A 12 0.42 7.47 0.24
N SER A 13 1.17 6.51 0.81
CA SER A 13 1.18 5.14 0.30
C SER A 13 -0.10 4.36 0.60
N GLN A 14 -0.83 4.73 1.67
CA GLN A 14 -2.08 4.07 2.09
C GLN A 14 -3.26 4.45 1.20
N LEU A 15 -3.40 5.74 0.87
CA LEU A 15 -4.59 6.29 0.21
C LEU A 15 -5.02 5.55 -1.06
N PRO A 16 -4.16 5.31 -2.07
CA PRO A 16 -4.59 4.66 -3.30
C PRO A 16 -5.03 3.20 -3.08
N VAL A 17 -4.46 2.53 -2.08
CA VAL A 17 -4.86 1.15 -1.72
C VAL A 17 -6.25 1.15 -1.09
N LEU A 18 -6.47 2.05 -0.13
CA LEU A 18 -7.75 2.13 0.57
C LEU A 18 -8.88 2.59 -0.35
N GLN A 19 -8.60 3.48 -1.30
CA GLN A 19 -9.56 3.87 -2.34
C GLN A 19 -9.93 2.70 -3.26
N LEU A 20 -8.97 1.85 -3.60
CA LEU A 20 -9.25 0.65 -4.38
C LEU A 20 -10.11 -0.34 -3.58
N ALA A 21 -9.78 -0.56 -2.30
CA ALA A 21 -10.59 -1.38 -1.41
C ALA A 21 -12.02 -0.82 -1.21
N GLU A 22 -12.16 0.49 -1.09
CA GLU A 22 -13.46 1.16 -1.04
C GLU A 22 -14.25 0.93 -2.32
N ALA A 23 -13.63 1.08 -3.49
CA ALA A 23 -14.28 0.82 -4.77
C ALA A 23 -14.76 -0.64 -4.91
N SER A 24 -14.01 -1.62 -4.39
CA SER A 24 -14.41 -3.03 -4.38
C SER A 24 -15.64 -3.31 -3.50
N ILE A 25 -15.83 -2.53 -2.44
CA ILE A 25 -16.97 -2.67 -1.51
C ILE A 25 -18.16 -1.83 -1.97
N ALA A 26 -17.90 -0.69 -2.60
CA ALA A 26 -18.88 0.30 -3.05
C ALA A 26 -19.30 0.13 -4.53
N GLU A 27 -19.32 -1.11 -5.05
CA GLU A 27 -20.02 -1.47 -6.29
C GLU A 27 -21.39 -0.76 -6.34
N PRO A 28 -21.84 -0.27 -7.52
CA PRO A 28 -22.76 0.88 -7.65
C PRO A 28 -23.82 0.88 -6.57
N ALA A 29 -23.84 1.92 -5.72
CA ALA A 29 -24.58 1.98 -4.45
C ALA A 29 -26.11 1.73 -4.50
N ALA A 30 -26.67 1.46 -5.68
CA ALA A 30 -28.05 1.02 -5.90
C ALA A 30 -28.20 -0.51 -6.08
N ASP A 31 -27.10 -1.27 -6.09
CA ASP A 31 -27.02 -2.72 -6.32
C ASP A 31 -26.01 -3.43 -5.38
N GLY A 32 -25.68 -2.81 -4.24
CA GLY A 32 -24.65 -3.30 -3.32
C GLY A 32 -25.07 -4.52 -2.49
N ILE A 33 -24.14 -5.10 -1.72
CA ILE A 33 -24.41 -6.27 -0.87
C ILE A 33 -25.55 -6.00 0.13
N GLY A 34 -25.65 -4.78 0.67
CA GLY A 34 -26.75 -4.41 1.59
C GLY A 34 -28.14 -4.53 0.95
N ASP A 35 -28.28 -4.14 -0.32
CA ASP A 35 -29.53 -4.30 -1.07
C ASP A 35 -29.80 -5.78 -1.36
N ARG A 36 -28.76 -6.55 -1.72
CA ARG A 36 -28.87 -8.01 -1.93
C ARG A 36 -29.27 -8.77 -0.67
N ILE A 37 -28.82 -8.34 0.51
CA ILE A 37 -29.27 -8.88 1.80
C ILE A 37 -30.78 -8.61 1.98
N THR A 38 -31.21 -7.37 1.68
CA THR A 38 -32.63 -6.98 1.79
C THR A 38 -33.50 -7.80 0.85
N ASP A 39 -33.10 -7.93 -0.41
CA ASP A 39 -33.80 -8.71 -1.44
C ASP A 39 -33.86 -10.21 -1.07
N PHE A 40 -32.78 -10.75 -0.52
CA PHE A 40 -32.73 -12.13 -0.05
C PHE A 40 -33.77 -12.41 1.04
N PHE A 41 -33.80 -11.59 2.10
CA PHE A 41 -34.80 -11.77 3.16
C PHE A 41 -36.23 -11.47 2.69
N ARG A 42 -36.40 -10.56 1.71
CA ARG A 42 -37.69 -10.31 1.07
C ARG A 42 -38.20 -11.56 0.34
N ALA A 43 -37.35 -12.24 -0.42
CA ALA A 43 -37.72 -13.48 -1.08
C ALA A 43 -38.18 -14.56 -0.07
N TRP A 44 -37.54 -14.64 1.10
CA TRP A 44 -37.97 -15.52 2.19
C TRP A 44 -39.32 -15.12 2.79
N MET A 45 -39.58 -13.82 2.98
CA MET A 45 -40.89 -13.33 3.41
C MET A 45 -41.98 -13.67 2.40
N ASP A 46 -41.71 -13.54 1.11
CA ASP A 46 -42.64 -13.91 0.03
C ASP A 46 -42.90 -15.44 0.04
N LEU A 47 -41.86 -16.25 0.24
CA LEU A 47 -42.00 -17.70 0.37
C LEU A 47 -42.82 -18.11 1.60
N ASN A 48 -42.70 -17.39 2.71
CA ASN A 48 -43.51 -17.64 3.90
C ASN A 48 -45.02 -17.45 3.65
N ASN A 49 -45.39 -16.54 2.72
CA ASN A 49 -46.79 -16.35 2.32
C ASN A 49 -47.28 -17.43 1.34
N SER A 50 -46.35 -18.05 0.59
CA SER A 50 -46.65 -19.10 -0.40
C SER A 50 -45.71 -20.32 -0.28
N PRO A 51 -45.73 -21.09 0.83
CA PRO A 51 -44.68 -22.07 1.17
C PRO A 51 -44.48 -23.22 0.18
N GLN A 52 -45.49 -23.52 -0.64
CA GLN A 52 -45.48 -24.63 -1.60
C GLN A 52 -45.26 -24.18 -3.05
N ASP A 53 -45.19 -22.87 -3.31
CA ASP A 53 -45.05 -22.35 -4.66
C ASP A 53 -43.62 -22.55 -5.18
N ALA A 54 -43.49 -23.34 -6.26
CA ALA A 54 -42.20 -23.67 -6.84
C ALA A 54 -41.48 -22.46 -7.45
N GLY A 55 -42.23 -21.47 -7.97
CA GLY A 55 -41.68 -20.23 -8.52
C GLY A 55 -41.10 -19.35 -7.42
N VAL A 56 -41.78 -19.23 -6.28
CA VAL A 56 -41.28 -18.46 -5.13
C VAL A 56 -40.05 -19.12 -4.50
N LYS A 57 -40.01 -20.45 -4.41
CA LYS A 57 -38.80 -21.18 -4.00
C LYS A 57 -37.61 -20.93 -4.95
N ALA A 58 -37.87 -20.90 -6.26
CA ALA A 58 -36.83 -20.57 -7.24
C ALA A 58 -36.32 -19.13 -7.07
N ALA A 59 -37.21 -18.18 -6.79
CA ALA A 59 -36.83 -16.79 -6.52
C ALA A 59 -35.92 -16.67 -5.28
N VAL A 60 -36.19 -17.43 -4.21
CA VAL A 60 -35.32 -17.51 -3.02
C VAL A 60 -33.92 -18.02 -3.38
N ALA A 61 -33.83 -19.11 -4.14
CA ALA A 61 -32.54 -19.66 -4.56
C ALA A 61 -31.74 -18.65 -5.40
N GLN A 62 -32.41 -17.95 -6.34
CA GLN A 62 -31.79 -16.93 -7.18
C GLN A 62 -31.34 -15.68 -6.40
N ALA A 63 -32.14 -15.23 -5.44
CA ALA A 63 -31.75 -14.11 -4.57
C ALA A 63 -30.53 -14.46 -3.71
N GLY A 64 -30.49 -15.70 -3.19
CA GLY A 64 -29.33 -16.22 -2.46
C GLY A 64 -28.09 -16.32 -3.34
N ASP A 65 -28.24 -16.78 -4.58
CA ASP A 65 -27.13 -16.93 -5.52
C ASP A 65 -26.52 -15.59 -5.90
N SER A 66 -27.39 -14.59 -6.15
CA SER A 66 -26.97 -13.21 -6.44
C SER A 66 -26.20 -12.60 -5.26
N LEU A 67 -26.69 -12.81 -4.03
CA LEU A 67 -26.01 -12.34 -2.81
C LEU A 67 -24.65 -13.04 -2.62
N ALA A 68 -24.62 -14.38 -2.65
CA ALA A 68 -23.40 -15.14 -2.43
C ALA A 68 -22.33 -14.84 -3.50
N SER A 69 -22.74 -14.73 -4.76
CA SER A 69 -21.85 -14.35 -5.86
C SER A 69 -21.23 -12.98 -5.66
N LEU A 70 -22.03 -11.98 -5.26
CA LEU A 70 -21.52 -10.63 -5.01
C LEU A 70 -20.57 -10.59 -3.80
N VAL A 71 -20.93 -11.26 -2.70
CA VAL A 71 -20.08 -11.35 -1.50
C VAL A 71 -18.75 -12.05 -1.83
N SER A 72 -18.79 -13.16 -2.56
CA SER A 72 -17.59 -13.89 -3.01
C SER A 72 -16.73 -13.04 -3.95
N TYR A 73 -17.36 -12.33 -4.90
CA TYR A 73 -16.67 -11.42 -5.81
C TYR A 73 -15.95 -10.30 -5.04
N THR A 74 -16.65 -9.58 -4.16
CA THR A 74 -16.06 -8.52 -3.34
C THR A 74 -14.91 -9.04 -2.47
N TYR A 75 -15.06 -10.21 -1.85
CA TYR A 75 -14.00 -10.82 -1.05
C TYR A 75 -12.74 -11.10 -1.88
N ASN A 76 -12.90 -11.69 -3.06
CA ASN A 76 -11.78 -11.96 -3.96
C ASN A 76 -11.13 -10.67 -4.47
N GLN A 77 -11.91 -9.64 -4.80
CA GLN A 77 -11.36 -8.33 -5.17
C GLN A 77 -10.55 -7.70 -4.03
N LEU A 78 -11.01 -7.78 -2.78
CA LEU A 78 -10.21 -7.35 -1.63
C LEU A 78 -8.94 -8.18 -1.47
N GLY A 79 -9.00 -9.48 -1.76
CA GLY A 79 -7.83 -10.36 -1.85
C GLY A 79 -6.80 -9.86 -2.88
N ASP A 80 -7.25 -9.49 -4.08
CA ASP A 80 -6.40 -8.91 -5.12
C ASP A 80 -5.76 -7.59 -4.65
N VAL A 81 -6.52 -6.73 -3.94
CA VAL A 81 -5.97 -5.49 -3.35
C VAL A 81 -4.90 -5.79 -2.32
N ARG A 82 -5.14 -6.73 -1.40
CA ARG A 82 -4.16 -7.19 -0.40
C ARG A 82 -2.89 -7.72 -1.08
N ASP A 83 -3.06 -8.57 -2.10
CA ASP A 83 -1.95 -9.23 -2.80
C ASP A 83 -1.16 -8.27 -3.69
N SER A 84 -1.79 -7.18 -4.16
CA SER A 84 -1.08 -6.07 -4.82
C SER A 84 -0.03 -5.42 -3.91
N ILE A 85 -0.20 -5.50 -2.59
CA ILE A 85 0.71 -4.93 -1.60
C ILE A 85 1.83 -5.93 -1.27
N ALA A 86 1.45 -7.15 -0.92
CA ALA A 86 2.38 -8.23 -0.64
C ALA A 86 1.72 -9.59 -0.91
N VAL A 87 2.38 -10.40 -1.74
CA VAL A 87 1.99 -11.79 -1.98
C VAL A 87 2.76 -12.66 -1.00
N ILE A 88 2.05 -13.29 -0.06
CA ILE A 88 2.63 -14.24 0.90
C ILE A 88 2.39 -15.64 0.33
N ASP A 89 3.48 -16.35 0.02
CA ASP A 89 3.40 -17.77 -0.34
C ASP A 89 3.36 -18.60 0.96
N PRO A 90 2.22 -19.26 1.25
CA PRO A 90 2.07 -20.02 2.48
C PRO A 90 2.94 -21.29 2.51
N VAL A 91 3.39 -21.79 1.35
CA VAL A 91 4.23 -22.99 1.24
C VAL A 91 5.71 -22.63 1.36
N ALA A 92 6.13 -21.55 0.69
CA ALA A 92 7.53 -21.12 0.71
C ALA A 92 7.90 -20.28 1.95
N SER A 93 6.91 -19.85 2.75
CA SER A 93 7.10 -18.88 3.86
C SER A 93 7.89 -17.65 3.40
N ALA A 94 7.53 -17.15 2.21
CA ALA A 94 8.24 -16.08 1.53
C ALA A 94 7.27 -15.03 1.01
N VAL A 95 7.72 -13.77 1.00
CA VAL A 95 7.01 -12.69 0.28
C VAL A 95 7.52 -12.69 -1.16
N THR A 96 6.70 -13.16 -2.09
CA THR A 96 7.11 -13.45 -3.48
C THR A 96 6.82 -12.31 -4.44
N GLY A 97 6.04 -11.30 -4.03
CA GLY A 97 5.65 -10.19 -4.88
C GLY A 97 4.94 -9.07 -4.14
N GLY A 98 4.35 -8.16 -4.92
CA GLY A 98 3.64 -6.98 -4.42
C GLY A 98 4.52 -5.74 -4.28
N ARG A 99 3.88 -4.60 -4.04
CA ARG A 99 4.54 -3.29 -3.92
C ARG A 99 5.62 -3.26 -2.83
N ILE A 100 5.45 -3.95 -1.70
CA ILE A 100 6.45 -4.01 -0.63
C ILE A 100 7.76 -4.65 -1.13
N SER A 101 7.66 -5.75 -1.90
CA SER A 101 8.83 -6.40 -2.50
C SER A 101 9.59 -5.47 -3.44
N GLY A 102 8.87 -4.75 -4.31
CA GLY A 102 9.46 -3.72 -5.17
C GLY A 102 10.15 -2.61 -4.39
N GLN A 103 9.53 -2.12 -3.31
CA GLN A 103 10.12 -1.07 -2.47
C GLN A 103 11.39 -1.53 -1.74
N VAL A 104 11.46 -2.79 -1.28
CA VAL A 104 12.67 -3.33 -0.67
C VAL A 104 13.81 -3.46 -1.69
N ALA A 105 13.51 -3.83 -2.94
CA ALA A 105 14.51 -3.83 -4.01
C ALA A 105 15.08 -2.41 -4.27
N GLU A 106 14.21 -1.40 -4.33
CA GLU A 106 14.63 0.02 -4.46
C GLU A 106 15.45 0.50 -3.27
N VAL A 107 15.09 0.10 -2.04
CA VAL A 107 15.88 0.39 -0.84
C VAL A 107 17.28 -0.19 -0.97
N ASN A 108 17.42 -1.45 -1.38
CA ASN A 108 18.71 -2.10 -1.55
C ASN A 108 19.59 -1.40 -2.62
N ASP A 109 19.00 -0.97 -3.73
CA ASP A 109 19.72 -0.20 -4.76
C ASP A 109 20.18 1.17 -4.22
N LEU A 110 19.31 1.90 -3.51
CA LEU A 110 19.67 3.16 -2.88
C LEU A 110 20.80 2.98 -1.85
N LEU A 111 20.77 1.94 -1.02
CA LEU A 111 21.84 1.61 -0.09
C LEU A 111 23.16 1.39 -0.84
N ALA A 112 23.17 0.58 -1.90
CA ALA A 112 24.36 0.34 -2.71
C ALA A 112 24.93 1.63 -3.33
N GLN A 113 24.06 2.49 -3.88
CA GLN A 113 24.47 3.79 -4.41
C GLN A 113 25.08 4.69 -3.32
N ILE A 114 24.45 4.77 -2.15
CA ILE A 114 24.93 5.56 -1.00
C ILE A 114 26.30 5.05 -0.54
N HIS A 115 26.51 3.74 -0.46
CA HIS A 115 27.80 3.16 -0.08
C HIS A 115 28.90 3.50 -1.07
N ASN A 116 28.65 3.30 -2.37
CA ASN A 116 29.60 3.62 -3.44
C ASN A 116 29.97 5.10 -3.45
N LEU A 117 28.96 5.97 -3.30
CA LEU A 117 29.14 7.41 -3.24
C LEU A 117 29.92 7.82 -1.99
N THR A 118 29.64 7.22 -0.82
CA THR A 118 30.37 7.47 0.42
C THR A 118 31.85 7.08 0.29
N GLY A 119 32.15 5.94 -0.35
CA GLY A 119 33.53 5.56 -0.67
C GLY A 119 34.22 6.57 -1.59
N SER A 120 33.49 7.16 -2.54
CA SER A 120 34.02 8.17 -3.47
C SER A 120 34.27 9.50 -2.77
N ILE A 121 33.35 9.93 -1.89
CA ILE A 121 33.48 11.13 -1.05
C ILE A 121 34.71 11.01 -0.14
N LYS A 122 34.90 9.85 0.52
CA LYS A 122 36.08 9.59 1.38
C LYS A 122 37.39 9.80 0.62
N LYS A 123 37.52 9.24 -0.59
CA LYS A 123 38.72 9.42 -1.44
C LYS A 123 39.00 10.89 -1.77
N VAL A 124 37.98 11.71 -2.00
CA VAL A 124 38.16 13.14 -2.30
C VAL A 124 38.61 13.92 -1.05
N TYR A 125 38.03 13.61 0.12
CA TYR A 125 38.47 14.20 1.39
C TYR A 125 39.90 13.79 1.76
N ASP A 126 40.29 12.53 1.52
CA ASP A 126 41.65 12.04 1.75
C ASP A 126 42.67 12.75 0.83
N ALA A 127 42.24 13.17 -0.37
CA ALA A 127 43.02 14.01 -1.28
C ALA A 127 43.04 15.51 -0.88
N GLY A 128 42.40 15.89 0.24
CA GLY A 128 42.34 17.26 0.74
C GLY A 128 41.38 18.18 -0.02
N GLN A 129 40.50 17.63 -0.85
CA GLN A 129 39.51 18.37 -1.64
C GLN A 129 38.11 18.25 -1.04
N GLN A 130 37.22 19.19 -1.39
CA GLN A 130 35.83 19.18 -0.92
C GLN A 130 34.88 18.71 -2.04
N PRO A 131 34.19 17.56 -1.87
CA PRO A 131 33.36 16.99 -2.93
C PRO A 131 31.90 17.48 -2.89
N ASN A 132 31.66 18.79 -3.05
CA ASN A 132 30.33 19.38 -2.90
C ASN A 132 29.24 18.65 -3.71
N ASP A 133 29.46 18.43 -5.01
CA ASP A 133 28.49 17.75 -5.87
C ASP A 133 28.17 16.30 -5.42
N LEU A 134 29.14 15.60 -4.83
CA LEU A 134 28.91 14.24 -4.30
C LEU A 134 28.16 14.28 -2.98
N LEU A 135 28.39 15.30 -2.15
CA LEU A 135 27.65 15.51 -0.90
C LEU A 135 26.17 15.77 -1.22
N ASP A 136 25.89 16.64 -2.19
CA ASP A 136 24.52 16.94 -2.62
C ASP A 136 23.81 15.71 -3.17
N LYS A 137 24.49 14.92 -4.02
CA LYS A 137 23.96 13.64 -4.51
C LYS A 137 23.66 12.66 -3.37
N ARG A 138 24.54 12.58 -2.36
CA ARG A 138 24.33 11.69 -1.21
C ARG A 138 23.13 12.13 -0.39
N ASP A 139 22.98 13.43 -0.16
CA ASP A 139 21.84 13.95 0.58
C ASP A 139 20.51 13.72 -0.15
N MET A 140 20.50 13.86 -1.49
CA MET A 140 19.35 13.47 -2.31
C MET A 140 19.02 11.98 -2.19
N LEU A 141 20.02 11.09 -2.24
CA LEU A 141 19.81 9.64 -2.10
C LEU A 141 19.31 9.28 -0.70
N LEU A 142 19.85 9.90 0.35
CA LEU A 142 19.39 9.71 1.73
C LEU A 142 17.94 10.21 1.91
N GLU A 143 17.56 11.30 1.25
CA GLU A 143 16.17 11.77 1.23
C GLU A 143 15.25 10.81 0.48
N LYS A 144 15.65 10.28 -0.69
CA LYS A 144 14.91 9.23 -1.39
C LYS A 144 14.74 7.98 -0.53
N LEU A 145 15.79 7.52 0.13
CA LEU A 145 15.74 6.37 1.04
C LEU A 145 14.75 6.59 2.18
N SER A 146 14.67 7.83 2.71
CA SER A 146 13.74 8.18 3.78
C SER A 146 12.25 8.10 3.40
N GLN A 147 11.93 7.99 2.10
CA GLN A 147 10.55 7.74 1.64
C GLN A 147 10.06 6.32 2.00
N TYR A 148 10.97 5.37 2.19
CA TYR A 148 10.63 3.97 2.45
C TYR A 148 10.57 3.63 3.94
N GLY A 149 11.34 4.34 4.77
CA GLY A 149 11.41 4.12 6.21
C GLY A 149 12.27 5.17 6.91
N LEU A 150 12.25 5.19 8.24
CA LEU A 150 13.05 6.10 9.05
C LEU A 150 14.56 5.93 8.77
N VAL A 151 15.21 7.01 8.38
CA VAL A 151 16.66 7.08 8.14
C VAL A 151 17.32 8.03 9.14
N ASN A 152 18.27 7.52 9.92
CA ASN A 152 19.12 8.35 10.78
C ASN A 152 20.57 8.27 10.29
N VAL A 153 21.22 9.42 10.17
CA VAL A 153 22.62 9.52 9.73
C VAL A 153 23.37 10.52 10.60
N THR A 154 24.53 10.11 11.06
CA THR A 154 25.53 10.99 11.69
C THR A 154 26.81 10.89 10.89
N PHE A 155 27.34 12.02 10.44
CA PHE A 155 28.57 12.06 9.64
C PHE A 155 29.81 11.99 10.53
N GLU A 156 30.82 11.30 10.03
CA GLU A 156 32.10 11.10 10.72
C GLU A 156 32.98 12.35 10.59
N THR A 157 33.61 12.74 11.70
CA THR A 157 34.57 13.85 11.74
C THR A 157 35.85 13.41 12.45
N ALA A 158 37.00 13.93 12.01
CA ALA A 158 38.29 13.73 12.64
C ALA A 158 38.87 15.11 12.98
N SER A 159 39.13 15.36 14.27
CA SER A 159 39.62 16.66 14.75
C SER A 159 38.74 17.86 14.30
N GLY A 160 37.42 17.67 14.24
CA GLY A 160 36.45 18.69 13.82
C GLY A 160 36.33 18.89 12.30
N LYS A 161 37.06 18.12 11.48
CA LYS A 161 36.94 18.16 10.01
C LYS A 161 36.11 16.97 9.49
N PRO A 162 35.25 17.16 8.48
CA PRO A 162 34.53 16.05 7.84
C PRO A 162 35.50 15.05 7.21
N THR A 163 35.27 13.75 7.41
CA THR A 163 36.05 12.68 6.75
C THR A 163 35.32 12.09 5.55
N GLY A 164 34.09 12.52 5.29
CA GLY A 164 33.22 11.94 4.27
C GLY A 164 32.51 10.65 4.69
N GLY A 165 32.90 10.05 5.81
CA GLY A 165 32.27 8.86 6.38
C GLY A 165 30.96 9.14 7.10
N MET A 166 30.31 8.06 7.51
CA MET A 166 29.16 8.08 8.42
C MET A 166 29.55 7.32 9.69
N SER A 167 29.38 7.92 10.86
CA SER A 167 29.56 7.24 12.15
C SER A 167 28.32 6.40 12.51
N GLN A 168 27.14 6.89 12.11
CA GLN A 168 25.86 6.20 12.23
C GLN A 168 25.12 6.29 10.90
N PHE A 169 24.56 5.16 10.44
CA PHE A 169 23.61 5.13 9.34
C PHE A 169 22.63 3.98 9.59
N THR A 170 21.41 4.32 10.02
CA THR A 170 20.39 3.33 10.33
C THR A 170 19.16 3.49 9.45
N PHE A 171 18.57 2.37 9.02
CA PHE A 171 17.28 2.31 8.34
C PHE A 171 16.32 1.47 9.18
N LEU A 172 15.18 2.06 9.56
CA LEU A 172 14.20 1.44 10.48
C LEU A 172 14.85 0.90 11.77
N GLY A 173 15.91 1.57 12.24
CA GLY A 173 16.64 1.21 13.45
C GLY A 173 17.77 0.18 13.26
N MET A 174 17.88 -0.46 12.09
CA MET A 174 18.97 -1.40 11.76
C MET A 174 20.19 -0.63 11.22
N ASP A 175 21.41 -0.97 11.66
CA ASP A 175 22.67 -0.38 11.17
C ASP A 175 22.97 -0.87 9.74
N VAL A 176 22.79 0.04 8.77
CA VAL A 176 23.03 -0.17 7.35
C VAL A 176 24.29 0.57 6.87
N LYS A 177 25.24 0.87 7.77
CA LYS A 177 26.45 1.64 7.44
C LYS A 177 27.47 0.85 6.61
N GLN A 178 27.56 -0.46 6.80
CA GLN A 178 28.58 -1.28 6.14
C GLN A 178 28.21 -1.58 4.69
N ALA A 179 29.16 -1.41 3.76
CA ALA A 179 28.96 -1.80 2.37
C ALA A 179 28.73 -3.32 2.27
N GLY A 180 27.85 -3.73 1.36
CA GLY A 180 27.45 -5.14 1.20
C GLY A 180 26.28 -5.57 2.09
N THR A 181 25.76 -4.67 2.92
CA THR A 181 24.50 -4.88 3.64
C THR A 181 23.33 -4.93 2.66
N SER A 182 22.39 -5.85 2.86
CA SER A 182 21.12 -5.92 2.13
C SER A 182 19.94 -6.18 3.08
N LEU A 183 18.74 -5.87 2.62
CA LEU A 183 17.50 -6.13 3.34
C LEU A 183 16.63 -7.12 2.55
N ASP A 184 16.14 -8.15 3.22
CA ASP A 184 15.26 -9.16 2.64
C ASP A 184 13.93 -9.21 3.40
N LEU A 185 12.84 -9.52 2.68
CA LEU A 185 11.56 -9.79 3.29
C LEU A 185 11.50 -11.23 3.80
N THR A 186 10.98 -11.40 5.01
CA THR A 186 10.70 -12.71 5.61
C THR A 186 9.27 -12.73 6.14
N THR A 187 8.70 -13.92 6.30
CA THR A 187 7.33 -14.07 6.82
C THR A 187 7.17 -15.36 7.62
N ASN A 188 6.23 -15.35 8.57
CA ASN A 188 5.77 -16.54 9.30
C ASN A 188 4.43 -17.08 8.74
N GLY A 189 4.00 -16.63 7.57
CA GLY A 189 2.74 -16.97 6.92
C GLY A 189 1.62 -15.93 7.12
N THR A 190 1.76 -15.01 8.08
CA THR A 190 0.78 -13.94 8.31
C THR A 190 1.44 -12.58 8.45
N GLU A 191 2.56 -12.54 9.16
CA GLU A 191 3.32 -11.32 9.42
C GLU A 191 4.50 -11.22 8.47
N ILE A 192 4.82 -9.99 8.08
CA ILE A 192 5.94 -9.64 7.23
C ILE A 192 6.99 -8.94 8.09
N SER A 193 8.23 -9.40 7.97
CA SER A 193 9.40 -8.79 8.59
C SER A 193 10.41 -8.37 7.54
N LEU A 194 11.20 -7.34 7.86
CA LEU A 194 12.37 -6.94 7.09
C LEU A 194 13.60 -7.38 7.87
N LYS A 195 14.42 -8.22 7.26
CA LYS A 195 15.64 -8.77 7.84
C LYS A 195 16.85 -8.14 7.18
N ILE A 196 17.84 -7.74 7.98
CA ILE A 196 19.14 -7.29 7.49
C ILE A 196 20.10 -8.47 7.33
N ASN A 197 20.87 -8.45 6.24
CA ASN A 197 21.97 -9.39 6.00
C ASN A 197 23.27 -8.61 5.78
N GLY A 198 24.36 -9.09 6.39
CA GLY A 198 25.63 -8.40 6.44
C GLY A 198 25.65 -7.25 7.46
N GLY A 199 26.83 -6.66 7.67
CA GLY A 199 26.99 -5.57 8.61
C GLY A 199 27.13 -6.01 10.08
N THR A 200 26.93 -5.07 11.01
CA THR A 200 26.98 -5.35 12.46
C THR A 200 25.71 -6.02 12.97
N ASP A 201 24.59 -5.75 12.29
CA ASP A 201 23.26 -6.19 12.72
C ASP A 201 22.80 -7.41 11.92
N ASP A 202 23.72 -8.14 11.26
CA ASP A 202 23.41 -9.32 10.45
C ASP A 202 22.47 -10.29 11.19
N GLY A 203 21.35 -10.63 10.56
CA GLY A 203 20.34 -11.51 11.14
C GLY A 203 19.24 -10.79 11.93
N MET A 204 19.41 -9.52 12.30
CA MET A 204 18.36 -8.73 12.94
C MET A 204 17.16 -8.57 12.00
N SER A 205 15.96 -8.49 12.58
CA SER A 205 14.74 -8.20 11.84
C SER A 205 13.86 -7.18 12.55
N ILE A 206 13.07 -6.48 11.75
CA ILE A 206 11.95 -5.66 12.22
C ILE A 206 10.64 -6.21 11.66
N ASN A 207 9.69 -6.50 12.54
CA ASN A 207 8.36 -6.94 12.14
C ASN A 207 7.57 -5.73 11.62
N LEU A 208 7.35 -5.67 10.30
CA LEU A 208 6.62 -4.59 9.65
C LEU A 208 5.14 -4.64 10.02
N THR A 209 4.56 -5.84 10.13
CA THR A 209 3.14 -6.05 10.48
C THR A 209 2.83 -5.54 11.89
N GLU A 210 3.67 -5.87 12.87
CA GLU A 210 3.55 -5.35 14.24
C GLU A 210 3.72 -3.83 14.29
N ASN A 211 4.67 -3.29 13.51
CA ASN A 211 4.99 -1.86 13.49
C ASN A 211 4.15 -1.04 12.50
N ALA A 212 3.19 -1.65 11.80
CA ALA A 212 2.40 -0.99 10.75
C ALA A 212 1.69 0.28 11.24
N PHE A 213 1.28 0.31 12.52
CA PHE A 213 0.61 1.44 13.16
C PHE A 213 1.58 2.40 13.88
N ASN A 214 2.88 2.11 13.87
CA ASN A 214 3.90 2.92 14.51
C ASN A 214 4.31 4.10 13.60
N THR A 215 3.60 5.22 13.75
CA THR A 215 3.88 6.45 13.00
C THR A 215 5.26 7.05 13.33
N ALA A 216 5.89 6.66 14.44
CA ALA A 216 7.25 7.09 14.76
C ALA A 216 8.31 6.45 13.85
N LEU A 217 8.02 5.31 13.22
CA LEU A 217 8.91 4.70 12.22
C LEU A 217 8.57 5.17 10.79
N GLY A 218 7.27 5.31 10.49
CA GLY A 218 6.76 5.88 9.23
C GLY A 218 7.33 5.21 7.97
N GLY A 219 7.32 5.95 6.86
CA GLY A 219 7.76 5.48 5.56
C GLY A 219 6.73 4.62 4.83
N SER A 220 6.87 4.55 3.51
CA SER A 220 5.90 3.88 2.66
C SER A 220 5.81 2.37 2.87
N LEU A 221 6.87 1.70 3.34
CA LEU A 221 6.82 0.26 3.68
C LEU A 221 5.80 -0.03 4.80
N LEU A 222 5.86 0.73 5.90
CA LEU A 222 4.89 0.58 7.00
C LEU A 222 3.51 1.11 6.62
N GLY A 223 3.43 2.13 5.76
CA GLY A 223 2.15 2.63 5.25
C GLY A 223 1.42 1.58 4.40
N LEU A 224 2.15 0.92 3.50
CA LEU A 224 1.61 -0.18 2.70
C LEU A 224 1.17 -1.35 3.58
N GLU A 225 1.99 -1.74 4.55
CA GLU A 225 1.66 -2.84 5.46
C GLU A 225 0.42 -2.52 6.31
N ARG A 226 0.26 -1.26 6.75
CA ARG A 226 -0.97 -0.83 7.44
C ARG A 226 -2.20 -0.93 6.55
N ALA A 227 -2.09 -0.53 5.28
CA ALA A 227 -3.19 -0.66 4.35
C ALA A 227 -3.54 -2.14 4.11
N ARG A 228 -2.53 -3.01 3.97
CA ARG A 228 -2.71 -4.47 3.85
C ARG A 228 -3.50 -5.04 5.02
N ARG A 229 -3.10 -4.72 6.26
CA ARG A 229 -3.81 -5.14 7.47
C ARG A 229 -5.25 -4.61 7.56
N SER A 230 -5.49 -3.41 7.05
CA SER A 230 -6.85 -2.83 7.01
C SER A 230 -7.73 -3.60 6.03
N VAL A 231 -7.19 -3.94 4.85
CA VAL A 231 -7.90 -4.77 3.85
C VAL A 231 -8.17 -6.18 4.40
N GLU A 232 -7.23 -6.79 5.13
CA GLU A 232 -7.45 -8.07 5.81
C GLU A 232 -8.60 -8.00 6.83
N ASP A 233 -8.68 -6.94 7.64
CA ASP A 233 -9.81 -6.75 8.57
C ASP A 233 -11.15 -6.59 7.83
N TYR A 234 -11.16 -6.00 6.63
CA TYR A 234 -12.37 -5.92 5.80
C TYR A 234 -12.79 -7.30 5.29
N MET A 235 -11.82 -8.09 4.81
CA MET A 235 -12.04 -9.47 4.38
C MET A 235 -12.57 -10.33 5.52
N LEU A 236 -11.97 -10.25 6.71
CA LEU A 236 -12.44 -10.98 7.90
C LEU A 236 -13.87 -10.62 8.27
N LYS A 237 -14.26 -9.34 8.20
CA LYS A 237 -15.66 -8.95 8.44
C LYS A 237 -16.59 -9.53 7.39
N LEU A 238 -16.19 -9.55 6.13
CA LEU A 238 -17.02 -10.13 5.08
C LEU A 238 -17.15 -11.65 5.25
N ASP A 239 -16.07 -12.32 5.65
CA ASP A 239 -16.07 -13.73 6.03
C ASP A 239 -17.02 -14.01 7.20
N ASP A 240 -16.90 -13.25 8.28
CA ASP A 240 -17.81 -13.34 9.44
C ASP A 240 -19.27 -13.17 9.02
N LEU A 241 -19.59 -12.22 8.13
CA LEU A 241 -20.94 -12.02 7.61
C LEU A 241 -21.45 -13.26 6.87
N GLY A 242 -20.64 -13.81 5.96
CA GLY A 242 -20.97 -15.01 5.18
C GLY A 242 -21.12 -16.26 6.03
N ALA A 243 -20.18 -16.50 6.95
CA ALA A 243 -20.18 -17.63 7.88
C ALA A 243 -21.40 -17.60 8.79
N ASN A 244 -21.66 -16.47 9.45
CA ASN A 244 -22.84 -16.32 10.32
C ASN A 244 -24.15 -16.50 9.54
N MET A 245 -24.23 -15.97 8.32
CA MET A 245 -25.43 -16.16 7.48
C MET A 245 -25.62 -17.63 7.12
N SER A 246 -24.56 -18.34 6.75
CA SER A 246 -24.57 -19.77 6.46
C SER A 246 -25.03 -20.58 7.68
N ASP A 247 -24.42 -20.34 8.84
CA ASP A 247 -24.68 -21.09 10.07
C ASP A 247 -26.08 -20.85 10.61
N MET A 248 -26.54 -19.60 10.65
CA MET A 248 -27.88 -19.26 11.15
C MET A 248 -28.97 -19.87 10.27
N ILE A 249 -28.82 -19.84 8.95
CA ILE A 249 -29.78 -20.45 8.02
C ILE A 249 -29.70 -21.98 8.06
N ALA A 250 -28.51 -22.57 8.20
CA ALA A 250 -28.40 -24.01 8.40
C ALA A 250 -29.12 -24.46 9.68
N GLY A 251 -29.06 -23.65 10.75
CA GLY A 251 -29.78 -23.88 12.01
C GLY A 251 -31.31 -23.87 11.88
N THR A 252 -31.86 -23.19 10.88
CA THR A 252 -33.29 -23.27 10.56
C THR A 252 -33.66 -24.54 9.82
N GLY A 253 -32.73 -25.42 9.45
CA GLY A 253 -33.02 -26.69 8.77
C GLY A 253 -33.88 -26.55 7.50
N VAL A 254 -33.82 -25.40 6.83
CA VAL A 254 -34.63 -25.07 5.65
C VAL A 254 -34.23 -25.85 4.40
N ALA A 255 -33.00 -26.38 4.39
CA ALA A 255 -32.48 -27.22 3.34
C ALA A 255 -31.58 -28.31 3.95
N ALA A 256 -31.82 -29.56 3.57
CA ALA A 256 -30.94 -30.67 3.96
C ALA A 256 -29.57 -30.47 3.29
N GLY A 257 -28.51 -30.36 4.10
CA GLY A 257 -27.15 -30.07 3.61
C GLY A 257 -26.78 -28.57 3.54
N GLY A 258 -27.64 -27.69 4.06
CA GLY A 258 -27.37 -26.25 4.13
C GLY A 258 -27.80 -25.48 2.88
N PHE A 259 -28.12 -24.20 3.07
CA PHE A 259 -28.52 -23.30 1.99
C PHE A 259 -27.29 -22.74 1.25
N PHE A 260 -26.32 -22.23 2.00
CA PHE A 260 -25.02 -21.82 1.50
C PHE A 260 -23.98 -22.94 1.66
N THR A 261 -22.97 -22.93 0.80
CA THR A 261 -21.84 -23.86 0.79
C THR A 261 -20.55 -23.12 0.49
N GLY A 262 -19.43 -23.69 0.90
CA GLY A 262 -18.12 -23.08 0.74
C GLY A 262 -17.79 -22.05 1.83
N ALA A 263 -16.59 -21.49 1.74
CA ALA A 263 -16.06 -20.47 2.64
C ALA A 263 -15.42 -19.35 1.82
N LEU A 264 -15.52 -18.11 2.30
CA LEU A 264 -14.94 -16.97 1.61
C LEU A 264 -13.41 -17.05 1.50
N PRO A 265 -12.66 -17.47 2.55
CA PRO A 265 -11.22 -17.72 2.44
C PRO A 265 -10.81 -18.69 1.34
N ASP A 266 -11.68 -19.62 0.97
CA ASP A 266 -11.46 -20.59 -0.12
C ASP A 266 -11.92 -20.05 -1.50
N GLY A 267 -12.48 -18.84 -1.54
CA GLY A 267 -12.97 -18.18 -2.75
C GLY A 267 -14.26 -18.77 -3.33
N ASN A 268 -15.03 -19.56 -2.57
CA ASN A 268 -16.11 -20.40 -3.11
C ASN A 268 -17.47 -20.29 -2.39
N PHE A 269 -17.74 -19.19 -1.68
CA PHE A 269 -19.04 -18.98 -1.04
C PHE A 269 -20.17 -18.88 -2.06
N ALA A 270 -21.09 -19.84 -2.03
CA ALA A 270 -22.16 -19.99 -3.03
C ALA A 270 -23.42 -20.62 -2.44
N VAL A 271 -24.56 -20.53 -3.15
CA VAL A 271 -25.74 -21.34 -2.83
C VAL A 271 -25.49 -22.80 -3.21
N ASN A 272 -26.00 -23.72 -2.39
CA ASN A 272 -25.95 -25.15 -2.68
C ASN A 272 -26.54 -25.44 -4.07
N SER A 273 -25.70 -25.96 -4.98
CA SER A 273 -26.07 -26.19 -6.38
C SER A 273 -27.30 -27.09 -6.56
N ALA A 274 -27.57 -28.00 -5.61
CA ALA A 274 -28.79 -28.82 -5.63
C ALA A 274 -30.07 -27.98 -5.49
N LEU A 275 -30.02 -26.87 -4.72
CA LEU A 275 -31.15 -25.96 -4.54
C LEU A 275 -31.39 -25.10 -5.78
N LEU A 276 -30.34 -24.74 -6.52
CA LEU A 276 -30.47 -24.02 -7.79
C LEU A 276 -31.06 -24.92 -8.89
N GLN A 277 -30.67 -26.19 -8.93
CA GLN A 277 -31.18 -27.16 -9.90
C GLN A 277 -32.59 -27.64 -9.57
N ASN A 278 -32.90 -27.80 -8.28
CA ASN A 278 -34.20 -28.22 -7.80
C ASN A 278 -34.65 -27.41 -6.57
N PRO A 279 -35.25 -26.23 -6.77
CA PRO A 279 -35.73 -25.37 -5.69
C PRO A 279 -36.80 -26.01 -4.80
N THR A 280 -37.44 -27.10 -5.24
CA THR A 280 -38.44 -27.81 -4.40
C THR A 280 -37.84 -28.41 -3.13
N LEU A 281 -36.52 -28.60 -3.09
CA LEU A 281 -35.76 -29.04 -1.92
C LEU A 281 -35.73 -28.01 -0.77
N ILE A 282 -36.10 -26.76 -1.04
CA ILE A 282 -36.27 -25.73 -0.02
C ILE A 282 -37.57 -26.00 0.75
N ASP A 283 -37.48 -26.14 2.07
CA ASP A 283 -38.64 -26.30 2.95
C ASP A 283 -39.30 -24.95 3.23
N GLY A 284 -40.28 -24.60 2.40
CA GLY A 284 -41.02 -23.35 2.55
C GLY A 284 -41.81 -23.24 3.87
N ALA A 285 -42.08 -24.34 4.59
CA ALA A 285 -42.72 -24.26 5.90
C ALA A 285 -41.83 -23.59 6.95
N ARG A 286 -40.51 -23.55 6.71
CA ARG A 286 -39.49 -22.90 7.56
C ARG A 286 -39.05 -21.55 7.02
N ALA A 287 -39.70 -21.04 5.97
CA ALA A 287 -39.36 -19.75 5.38
C ALA A 287 -39.52 -18.59 6.39
N GLY A 288 -40.51 -18.67 7.28
CA GLY A 288 -40.68 -17.71 8.37
C GLY A 288 -39.52 -17.71 9.37
N ASP A 289 -38.93 -18.87 9.66
CA ASP A 289 -37.76 -18.99 10.54
C ASP A 289 -36.56 -18.24 9.94
N VAL A 290 -36.34 -18.40 8.62
CA VAL A 290 -35.26 -17.69 7.91
C VAL A 290 -35.56 -16.19 7.79
N ALA A 291 -36.79 -15.82 7.45
CA ALA A 291 -37.19 -14.41 7.35
C ALA A 291 -36.98 -13.66 8.67
N ALA A 292 -37.26 -14.32 9.81
CA ALA A 292 -37.05 -13.74 11.14
C ALA A 292 -35.56 -13.47 11.45
N LEU A 293 -34.61 -14.16 10.81
CA LEU A 293 -33.18 -13.93 11.01
C LEU A 293 -32.72 -12.53 10.59
N ARG A 294 -33.49 -11.84 9.74
CA ARG A 294 -33.21 -10.45 9.34
C ARG A 294 -33.07 -9.52 10.55
N ASP A 295 -33.90 -9.73 11.56
CA ASP A 295 -33.95 -8.91 12.78
C ASP A 295 -33.10 -9.51 13.92
N VAL A 296 -32.53 -10.69 13.71
CA VAL A 296 -31.64 -11.34 14.68
C VAL A 296 -30.26 -10.68 14.64
N ARG A 297 -29.68 -10.50 15.83
CA ARG A 297 -28.33 -9.97 15.99
C ARG A 297 -27.30 -11.07 15.82
N ILE A 298 -26.25 -10.78 15.07
CA ILE A 298 -25.16 -11.70 14.80
C ILE A 298 -24.22 -11.74 16.02
N ASP A 299 -23.91 -12.96 16.48
CA ASP A 299 -22.99 -13.25 17.58
C ASP A 299 -21.53 -12.92 17.17
N PRO A 300 -20.62 -12.43 18.06
CA PRO A 300 -20.49 -12.79 19.47
C PRO A 300 -21.29 -11.88 20.44
N PRO A 301 -21.41 -12.28 21.73
CA PRO A 301 -22.09 -11.48 22.74
C PRO A 301 -21.34 -10.17 22.93
N GLY A 302 -21.95 -9.05 22.52
CA GLY A 302 -21.38 -7.71 22.67
C GLY A 302 -21.46 -6.81 21.44
N LYS A 303 -21.82 -7.33 20.26
CA LYS A 303 -22.05 -6.51 19.06
C LYS A 303 -23.50 -6.67 18.56
N PRO A 304 -24.41 -5.73 18.86
CA PRO A 304 -25.84 -5.90 18.67
C PRO A 304 -26.31 -5.58 17.22
N TYR A 305 -25.68 -6.14 16.19
CA TYR A 305 -25.94 -5.77 14.79
C TYR A 305 -26.66 -6.86 13.99
N THR A 306 -27.66 -6.48 13.19
CA THR A 306 -28.25 -7.34 12.14
C THR A 306 -27.29 -7.47 10.94
N PHE A 307 -27.57 -8.35 9.98
CA PHE A 307 -26.77 -8.49 8.74
C PHE A 307 -26.59 -7.16 8.00
N GLU A 308 -27.67 -6.41 7.82
CA GLU A 308 -27.65 -5.08 7.17
C GLU A 308 -26.79 -4.08 7.96
N GLN A 309 -26.94 -4.04 9.29
CA GLN A 309 -26.17 -3.15 10.17
C GLN A 309 -24.68 -3.52 10.18
N TYR A 310 -24.37 -4.81 10.20
CA TYR A 310 -23.00 -5.31 10.20
C TYR A 310 -22.28 -4.92 8.90
N TYR A 311 -22.94 -5.12 7.76
CA TYR A 311 -22.39 -4.68 6.47
C TYR A 311 -22.27 -3.15 6.37
N ALA A 312 -23.25 -2.39 6.87
CA ALA A 312 -23.18 -0.92 6.90
C ALA A 312 -21.99 -0.40 7.74
N LEU A 313 -21.63 -1.12 8.82
CA LEU A 313 -20.43 -0.81 9.61
C LEU A 313 -19.14 -1.09 8.84
N LEU A 314 -19.08 -2.15 8.04
CA LEU A 314 -17.94 -2.41 7.15
C LEU A 314 -17.78 -1.26 6.14
N VAL A 315 -18.85 -0.84 5.47
CA VAL A 315 -18.83 0.30 4.54
C VAL A 315 -18.37 1.57 5.25
N THR A 316 -18.89 1.84 6.45
CA THR A 316 -18.51 3.02 7.26
C THR A 316 -17.04 2.97 7.67
N LEU A 317 -16.52 1.80 8.02
CA LEU A 317 -15.13 1.60 8.41
C LEU A 317 -14.19 1.89 7.24
N VAL A 318 -14.51 1.37 6.06
CA VAL A 318 -13.71 1.52 4.85
C VAL A 318 -13.68 2.99 4.41
N GLY A 319 -14.84 3.64 4.30
CA GLY A 319 -14.92 5.06 3.97
C GLY A 319 -14.26 5.96 5.03
N GLY A 320 -14.36 5.58 6.30
CA GLY A 320 -13.64 6.24 7.40
C GLY A 320 -12.13 6.16 7.24
N ALA A 321 -11.59 4.99 6.88
CA ALA A 321 -10.16 4.79 6.65
C ALA A 321 -9.65 5.61 5.45
N VAL A 322 -10.38 5.63 4.34
CA VAL A 322 -10.06 6.47 3.16
C VAL A 322 -10.02 7.94 3.55
N LYS A 323 -11.04 8.43 4.25
CA LYS A 323 -11.10 9.82 4.70
C LYS A 323 -9.94 10.18 5.61
N VAL A 324 -9.65 9.37 6.63
CA VAL A 324 -8.53 9.60 7.55
C VAL A 324 -7.19 9.61 6.82
N ALA A 325 -6.96 8.64 5.92
CA ALA A 325 -5.73 8.58 5.13
C ALA A 325 -5.58 9.79 4.21
N GLY A 326 -6.65 10.20 3.54
CA GLY A 326 -6.67 11.37 2.64
C GLY A 326 -6.41 12.68 3.36
N ASP A 327 -7.16 12.96 4.44
CA ASP A 327 -6.99 14.17 5.25
C ASP A 327 -5.57 14.26 5.83
N THR A 328 -5.06 13.13 6.34
CA THR A 328 -3.72 13.11 6.95
C THR A 328 -2.61 13.22 5.90
N ALA A 329 -2.75 12.56 4.75
CA ALA A 329 -1.80 12.71 3.65
C ALA A 329 -1.72 14.17 3.18
N GLY A 330 -2.86 14.82 2.94
CA GLY A 330 -2.91 16.24 2.55
C GLY A 330 -2.25 17.17 3.59
N ASN A 331 -2.49 16.91 4.89
CA ASN A 331 -1.83 17.65 5.97
C ASN A 331 -0.30 17.46 5.97
N GLN A 332 0.20 16.23 5.77
CA GLN A 332 1.64 15.97 5.73
C GLN A 332 2.30 16.59 4.50
N THR A 333 1.64 16.55 3.33
CA THR A 333 2.12 17.22 2.12
C THR A 333 2.23 18.73 2.35
N ALA A 334 1.22 19.37 2.95
CA ALA A 334 1.27 20.81 3.27
C ALA A 334 2.41 21.17 4.25
N ILE A 335 2.63 20.35 5.29
CA ILE A 335 3.76 20.52 6.21
C ILE A 335 5.09 20.41 5.46
N LYS A 336 5.22 19.43 4.57
CA LYS A 336 6.42 19.21 3.76
C LYS A 336 6.73 20.42 2.87
N GLU A 337 5.71 20.94 2.18
CA GLU A 337 5.84 22.15 1.34
C GLU A 337 6.28 23.36 2.16
N GLN A 338 5.73 23.55 3.36
CA GLN A 338 6.13 24.64 4.25
C GLN A 338 7.60 24.51 4.69
N ILE A 339 8.05 23.30 5.06
CA ILE A 339 9.45 23.07 5.44
C ILE A 339 10.40 23.28 4.25
N ILE A 340 10.00 22.86 3.04
CA ILE A 340 10.75 23.13 1.81
C ILE A 340 10.86 24.64 1.58
N SER A 341 9.76 25.37 1.67
CA SER A 341 9.75 26.82 1.53
C SER A 341 10.65 27.53 2.56
N LEU A 342 10.61 27.09 3.83
CA LEU A 342 11.49 27.61 4.88
C LEU A 342 12.96 27.32 4.57
N ARG A 343 13.29 26.10 4.13
CA ARG A 343 14.64 25.73 3.70
C ARG A 343 15.11 26.64 2.57
N ASP A 344 14.29 26.81 1.54
CA ASP A 344 14.65 27.60 0.35
C ASP A 344 14.82 29.09 0.71
N SER A 345 13.99 29.62 1.61
CA SER A 345 14.11 30.99 2.12
C SER A 345 15.37 31.22 2.98
N ALA A 346 15.75 30.25 3.81
CA ALA A 346 16.99 30.30 4.59
C ALA A 346 18.23 30.07 3.71
N SER A 347 18.07 29.32 2.61
CA SER A 347 19.10 29.02 1.62
C SER A 347 19.24 30.09 0.52
N GLY A 348 18.70 31.29 0.73
CA GLY A 348 18.67 32.41 -0.25
C GLY A 348 20.00 32.88 -0.83
N VAL A 349 21.13 32.22 -0.51
CA VAL A 349 22.46 32.38 -1.15
C VAL A 349 22.63 31.46 -2.38
N SER A 350 21.94 30.32 -2.43
CA SER A 350 22.10 29.31 -3.51
C SER A 350 21.47 29.74 -4.84
N THR A 351 20.41 30.55 -4.82
CA THR A 351 19.75 31.03 -6.04
C THR A 351 20.59 32.07 -6.78
N GLU A 352 21.35 32.89 -6.05
CA GLU A 352 22.31 33.84 -6.62
C GLU A 352 23.53 33.11 -7.20
N GLU A 353 24.04 32.06 -6.55
CA GLU A 353 25.11 31.22 -7.11
C GLU A 353 24.64 30.42 -8.32
N GLU A 354 23.43 29.88 -8.31
CA GLU A 354 22.89 29.12 -9.45
C GLU A 354 22.57 30.05 -10.64
N MET A 355 22.09 31.27 -10.38
CA MET A 355 21.95 32.32 -11.39
C MET A 355 23.31 32.83 -11.88
N THR A 356 24.32 32.94 -11.01
CA THR A 356 25.69 33.30 -11.38
C THR A 356 26.33 32.20 -12.24
N ARG A 357 26.12 30.93 -11.90
CA ARG A 357 26.54 29.77 -12.71
C ARG A 357 25.80 29.75 -14.03
N MET A 358 24.49 30.03 -14.08
CA MET A 358 23.71 30.14 -15.31
C MET A 358 24.20 31.29 -16.20
N ILE A 359 24.48 32.46 -15.63
CA ILE A 359 25.07 33.60 -16.35
C ILE A 359 26.48 33.25 -16.86
N GLN A 360 27.31 32.60 -16.05
CA GLN A 360 28.63 32.11 -16.48
C GLN A 360 28.51 31.10 -17.62
N TYR A 361 27.58 30.14 -17.54
CA TYR A 361 27.32 29.19 -18.62
C TYR A 361 26.79 29.89 -19.88
N GLN A 362 25.93 30.91 -19.76
CA GLN A 362 25.47 31.71 -20.89
C GLN A 362 26.62 32.52 -21.53
N TYR A 363 27.50 33.13 -20.73
CA TYR A 363 28.68 33.85 -21.25
C TYR A 363 29.69 32.91 -21.91
N ALA A 364 29.93 31.73 -21.32
CA ALA A 364 30.82 30.72 -21.89
C ALA A 364 30.25 30.15 -23.19
N PHE A 365 28.93 29.95 -23.27
CA PHE A 365 28.25 29.50 -24.49
C PHE A 365 28.25 30.58 -25.57
N GLN A 366 27.97 31.84 -25.23
CA GLN A 366 28.06 32.97 -26.16
C GLN A 366 29.50 33.21 -26.67
N SER A 367 30.51 33.03 -25.81
CA SER A 367 31.91 33.16 -26.19
C SER A 367 32.37 32.01 -27.09
N SER A 368 31.92 30.78 -26.80
CA SER A 368 32.15 29.59 -27.63
C SER A 368 31.46 29.71 -28.99
N ALA A 369 30.22 30.21 -29.03
CA ALA A 369 29.51 30.45 -30.28
C ALA A 369 30.24 31.46 -31.17
N ARG A 370 30.78 32.55 -30.59
CA ARG A 370 31.62 33.51 -31.34
C ARG A 370 32.92 32.88 -31.83
N LEU A 371 33.56 32.02 -31.03
CA LEU A 371 34.76 31.27 -31.46
C LEU A 371 34.45 30.34 -32.63
N VAL A 372 33.32 29.63 -32.60
CA VAL A 372 32.87 28.78 -33.71
C VAL A 372 32.58 29.61 -34.95
N THR A 373 31.92 30.77 -34.83
CA THR A 373 31.70 31.67 -35.99
C THR A 373 33.00 32.24 -36.56
N VAL A 374 33.99 32.55 -35.72
CA VAL A 374 35.32 32.99 -36.18
C VAL A 374 36.07 31.85 -36.86
N LEU A 375 35.98 30.62 -36.32
CA LEU A 375 36.56 29.42 -36.93
C LEU A 375 35.90 29.08 -38.27
N ASP A 376 34.57 29.19 -38.38
CA ASP A 376 33.83 29.03 -39.64
C ASP A 376 34.27 30.10 -40.65
N GLY A 377 34.44 31.35 -40.24
CA GLY A 377 34.98 32.41 -41.10
C GLY A 377 36.43 32.15 -41.55
N MET A 378 37.27 31.56 -40.69
CA MET A 378 38.63 31.15 -41.06
C MET A 378 38.62 29.95 -42.02
N LEU A 379 37.77 28.95 -41.78
CA LEU A 379 37.62 27.79 -42.66
C LEU A 379 37.07 28.20 -44.03
N ASP A 380 36.13 29.13 -44.08
CA ASP A 380 35.55 29.62 -45.33
C ASP A 380 36.56 30.46 -46.13
N ILE A 381 37.44 31.23 -45.47
CA ILE A 381 38.58 31.91 -46.14
C ILE A 381 39.60 30.89 -46.67
N VAL A 382 39.91 29.83 -45.92
CA VAL A 382 40.84 28.78 -46.35
C VAL A 382 40.28 28.00 -47.53
N ILE A 383 38.99 27.66 -47.50
CA ILE A 383 38.32 26.88 -48.55
C ILE A 383 38.11 27.72 -49.81
N ASN A 384 37.62 28.97 -49.70
CA ASN A 384 37.35 29.80 -50.87
C ASN A 384 38.58 30.45 -51.50
N ARG A 385 39.74 30.51 -50.81
CA ARG A 385 41.03 30.93 -51.41
C ARG A 385 41.88 29.77 -51.95
N LEU A 386 41.49 28.52 -51.72
CA LEU A 386 42.17 27.35 -52.31
C LEU A 386 41.46 26.84 -53.59
N VAL A 387 40.31 27.40 -53.97
CA VAL A 387 39.54 27.02 -55.17
C VAL A 387 39.46 28.14 -56.22
N SER A 388 40.28 29.18 -56.10
CA SER A 388 40.59 30.14 -57.18
C SER A 388 42.09 30.14 -57.45
#